data_AF-A0A9D7IJZ1-F1
#
_entry.id   AF-A0A9D7IJZ1-F1
#
_cell.length_a   1.000
_cell.length_b   1.000
_cell.length_c   1.000
_cell.angle_alpha   90.00
_cell.angle_beta   90.00
_cell.angle_gamma   90.00
#
_symmetry.space_group_name_H-M   'P 1'
#
loop_
_entity.id
_entity.type
_entity.pdbx_description
1 polymer ?
#
loop_
_entity_poly.entity_id
_entity_poly.type
_entity_poly.pdbx_seq_one_letter_code
_entity_poly.pdbx_strand_id
1 'polypeptide(L)'
;MDTASDVAEATEIWTSEPNGANARLWLRGKSAENPEEVLADFAALQFSPDGTKIYFLSLAWVTSGAVRTFDLRTGKEEFVCPGNSLEVIHEGEYKGDLMVRQHRYFLGGGSFDWLWLLRPNGEEIGPIAADDEDDDGPESSFRKMYMPNSLTHRE
;
A
#
# COMPACT_ATOMS: atom_id res chain seq x y z
N MET A 1 -1.26 -3.61 22.52
CA MET A 1 -1.61 -2.82 21.32
C MET A 1 -2.62 -3.68 20.61
N ASP A 2 -3.86 -3.22 20.50
CA ASP A 2 -4.97 -4.07 20.05
C ASP A 2 -4.86 -4.31 18.54
N THR A 3 -4.91 -5.57 18.13
CA THR A 3 -5.02 -6.00 16.74
C THR A 3 -6.48 -5.88 16.29
N ALA A 4 -6.73 -5.61 15.02
CA ALA A 4 -8.10 -5.63 14.47
C ALA A 4 -8.59 -7.05 14.11
N SER A 5 -7.91 -8.11 14.59
CA SER A 5 -7.96 -9.46 14.00
C SER A 5 -9.23 -10.27 14.27
N ASP A 6 -10.11 -9.85 15.18
CA ASP A 6 -11.17 -10.72 15.70
C ASP A 6 -12.27 -11.09 14.69
N VAL A 7 -12.28 -10.49 13.48
CA VAL A 7 -13.27 -10.75 12.42
C VAL A 7 -12.67 -10.78 11.00
N ALA A 8 -11.36 -10.95 10.85
CA ALA A 8 -10.71 -10.78 9.55
C ALA A 8 -10.87 -11.99 8.62
N GLU A 9 -11.30 -11.78 7.37
CA GLU A 9 -11.36 -12.85 6.37
C GLU A 9 -9.98 -13.19 5.82
N ALA A 10 -9.69 -14.48 5.68
CA ALA A 10 -8.47 -14.95 5.05
C ALA A 10 -8.52 -14.64 3.55
N THR A 11 -7.58 -13.82 3.07
CA THR A 11 -7.43 -13.46 1.65
C THR A 11 -6.27 -14.22 1.01
N GLU A 12 -6.32 -14.43 -0.30
CA GLU A 12 -5.25 -15.08 -1.05
C GLU A 12 -4.77 -14.19 -2.20
N ILE A 13 -3.49 -14.30 -2.56
CA ILE A 13 -2.95 -13.70 -3.79
C ILE A 13 -2.69 -14.81 -4.80
N TRP A 14 -3.27 -14.64 -5.98
CA TRP A 14 -3.10 -15.51 -7.13
C TRP A 14 -2.55 -14.71 -8.32
N THR A 15 -1.74 -15.34 -9.15
CA THR A 15 -1.40 -14.83 -10.49
C THR A 15 -1.93 -15.77 -11.56
N SER A 16 -2.34 -15.24 -12.69
CA SER A 16 -2.66 -16.02 -13.89
C SER A 16 -2.23 -15.26 -15.14
N GLU A 17 -2.17 -15.94 -16.28
CA GLU A 17 -2.12 -15.27 -17.57
C GLU A 17 -3.40 -14.46 -17.82
N PRO A 18 -3.41 -13.47 -18.74
CA PRO A 18 -4.61 -12.67 -19.03
C PRO A 18 -5.82 -13.50 -19.51
N ASN A 19 -5.58 -14.70 -20.03
CA ASN A 19 -6.61 -15.65 -20.45
C ASN A 19 -7.11 -16.57 -19.30
N GLY A 20 -6.60 -16.39 -18.07
CA GLY A 20 -6.89 -17.21 -16.89
C GLY A 20 -6.07 -18.50 -16.77
N ALA A 21 -5.21 -18.82 -17.74
CA ALA A 21 -4.34 -19.98 -17.68
C ALA A 21 -3.22 -19.83 -16.66
N ASN A 22 -2.61 -20.95 -16.26
CA ASN A 22 -1.46 -20.99 -15.36
C ASN A 22 -1.71 -20.26 -14.02
N ALA A 23 -2.94 -20.36 -13.50
CA ALA A 23 -3.29 -19.83 -12.19
C ALA A 23 -2.40 -20.45 -11.10
N ARG A 24 -1.75 -19.60 -10.32
CA ARG A 24 -0.84 -19.98 -9.25
C ARG A 24 -1.17 -19.20 -7.98
N LEU A 25 -1.39 -19.95 -6.90
CA LEU A 25 -1.47 -19.39 -5.55
C LEU A 25 -0.06 -19.02 -5.07
N TRP A 26 0.08 -17.80 -4.57
CA TRP A 26 1.34 -17.27 -4.06
C TRP A 26 1.31 -17.03 -2.56
N LEU A 27 0.25 -16.42 -2.06
CA LEU A 27 0.14 -16.03 -0.67
C LEU A 27 -1.24 -16.41 -0.12
N ARG A 28 -1.27 -16.93 1.10
CA ARG A 28 -2.48 -17.15 1.89
C ARG A 28 -2.47 -16.28 3.12
N GLY A 29 -3.65 -15.85 3.53
CA GLY A 29 -3.86 -15.18 4.79
C GLY A 29 -3.41 -16.04 5.97
N LYS A 30 -2.98 -15.36 7.03
CA LYS A 30 -2.44 -15.94 8.27
C LYS A 30 -2.78 -15.00 9.43
N SER A 31 -3.39 -15.54 10.47
CA SER A 31 -3.55 -14.84 11.75
C SER A 31 -2.22 -14.78 12.51
N ALA A 32 -1.98 -13.69 13.23
CA ALA A 32 -0.84 -13.54 14.11
C ALA A 32 -1.19 -12.66 15.32
N GLU A 33 -0.44 -12.80 16.42
CA GLU A 33 -0.58 -11.93 17.59
C GLU A 33 0.03 -10.54 17.34
N ASN A 34 1.13 -10.49 16.59
CA ASN A 34 1.74 -9.24 16.17
C ASN A 34 0.96 -8.66 14.98
N PRO A 35 0.40 -7.44 15.08
CA PRO A 35 -0.29 -6.76 13.97
C PRO A 35 0.50 -6.74 12.65
N GLU A 36 1.82 -6.57 12.72
CA GLU A 36 2.70 -6.52 11.54
C GLU A 36 2.82 -7.86 10.80
N GLU A 37 2.46 -8.97 11.47
CA GLU A 37 2.52 -10.33 10.94
C GLU A 37 1.14 -10.86 10.50
N VAL A 38 0.07 -10.09 10.74
CA VAL A 38 -1.27 -10.44 10.28
C VAL A 38 -1.32 -10.32 8.76
N LEU A 39 -1.84 -11.36 8.12
CA LEU A 39 -2.11 -11.43 6.71
C LEU A 39 -3.60 -11.70 6.52
N ALA A 40 -4.38 -10.65 6.35
CA ALA A 40 -5.81 -10.73 6.09
C ALA A 40 -6.28 -9.46 5.38
N ASP A 41 -7.46 -9.53 4.79
CA ASP A 41 -8.14 -8.40 4.15
C ASP A 41 -7.25 -7.65 3.13
N PHE A 42 -6.72 -8.40 2.15
CA PHE A 42 -5.81 -7.81 1.17
C PHE A 42 -6.54 -6.85 0.22
N ALA A 43 -6.01 -5.63 0.07
CA ALA A 43 -6.58 -4.60 -0.80
C ALA A 43 -5.50 -3.84 -1.59
N ALA A 44 -5.93 -3.05 -2.58
CA ALA A 44 -5.07 -2.15 -3.37
C ALA A 44 -3.82 -2.81 -3.99
N LEU A 45 -3.95 -4.06 -4.47
CA LEU A 45 -2.84 -4.80 -5.08
C LEU A 45 -2.31 -4.08 -6.32
N GLN A 46 -1.01 -3.77 -6.34
CA GLN A 46 -0.34 -3.10 -7.46
C GLN A 46 1.01 -3.74 -7.73
N PHE A 47 1.32 -3.98 -9.00
CA PHE A 47 2.63 -4.47 -9.40
C PHE A 47 3.68 -3.36 -9.26
N SER A 48 4.92 -3.74 -8.91
CA SER A 48 6.07 -2.88 -9.17
C SER A 48 6.20 -2.59 -10.67
N PRO A 49 6.87 -1.49 -11.08
CA PRO A 49 6.97 -1.16 -12.50
C PRO A 49 7.76 -2.17 -13.35
N ASP A 50 8.58 -3.01 -12.71
CA ASP A 50 9.31 -4.12 -13.34
C ASP A 50 8.56 -5.46 -13.27
N GLY A 51 7.37 -5.49 -12.65
CA GLY A 51 6.53 -6.68 -12.50
C GLY A 51 7.08 -7.76 -11.56
N THR A 52 8.14 -7.46 -10.79
CA THR A 52 8.77 -8.46 -9.91
C THR A 52 8.19 -8.51 -8.51
N LYS A 53 7.46 -7.48 -8.10
CA LYS A 53 6.81 -7.39 -6.78
C LYS A 53 5.34 -7.01 -6.92
N ILE A 54 4.56 -7.37 -5.90
CA ILE A 54 3.21 -6.87 -5.67
C ILE A 54 3.23 -6.14 -4.33
N TYR A 55 2.83 -4.87 -4.34
CA TYR A 55 2.54 -4.11 -3.13
C TYR A 55 1.04 -4.18 -2.85
N PHE A 56 0.65 -4.29 -1.59
CA PHE A 56 -0.75 -4.39 -1.19
C PHE A 56 -0.94 -3.88 0.24
N LEU A 57 -2.19 -3.55 0.57
CA LEU A 57 -2.63 -3.29 1.94
C LEU A 57 -3.11 -4.57 2.59
N SER A 58 -2.86 -4.72 3.89
CA SER A 58 -3.48 -5.74 4.74
C SER A 58 -3.96 -5.14 6.05
N LEU A 59 -4.84 -5.87 6.74
CA LEU A 59 -5.22 -5.56 8.11
C LEU A 59 -4.01 -5.61 9.05
N ALA A 60 -3.94 -4.68 10.01
CA ALA A 60 -2.97 -4.71 11.10
C ALA A 60 -3.53 -4.13 12.41
N TRP A 61 -3.60 -2.81 12.53
CA TRP A 61 -4.07 -2.09 13.73
C TRP A 61 -5.46 -1.50 13.52
N VAL A 62 -6.10 -1.09 14.62
CA VAL A 62 -7.40 -0.40 14.59
C VAL A 62 -7.32 0.95 13.88
N THR A 63 -6.19 1.66 14.01
CA THR A 63 -5.98 3.00 13.44
C THR A 63 -5.22 2.99 12.12
N SER A 64 -4.70 1.84 11.71
CA SER A 64 -3.91 1.72 10.47
C SER A 64 -3.89 0.31 9.91
N GLY A 65 -3.99 0.20 8.59
CA GLY A 65 -3.55 -0.99 7.87
C GLY A 65 -2.02 -1.11 7.82
N ALA A 66 -1.54 -2.14 7.14
CA ALA A 66 -0.14 -2.35 6.81
C ALA A 66 0.06 -2.39 5.29
N VAL A 67 1.04 -1.65 4.80
CA VAL A 67 1.59 -1.83 3.45
C VAL A 67 2.57 -2.99 3.50
N ARG A 68 2.39 -3.94 2.58
CA ARG A 68 3.21 -5.13 2.44
C ARG A 68 3.70 -5.29 1.02
N THR A 69 4.76 -6.05 0.84
CA THR A 69 5.29 -6.43 -0.47
C THR A 69 5.40 -7.94 -0.59
N PHE A 70 5.17 -8.46 -1.79
CA PHE A 70 5.40 -9.84 -2.16
C PHE A 70 6.33 -9.90 -3.37
N ASP A 71 7.52 -10.51 -3.23
CA ASP A 71 8.45 -10.71 -4.34
C ASP A 71 8.11 -12.01 -5.10
N LEU A 72 7.69 -11.86 -6.36
CA LEU A 72 7.25 -12.96 -7.22
C LEU A 72 8.38 -13.89 -7.66
N ARG A 73 9.64 -13.47 -7.51
CA ARG A 73 10.80 -14.30 -7.89
C ARG A 73 11.19 -15.22 -6.74
N THR A 74 11.11 -14.72 -5.51
CA THR A 74 11.53 -15.46 -4.31
C THR A 74 10.36 -16.09 -3.56
N GLY A 75 9.13 -15.61 -3.79
CA GLY A 75 7.96 -15.97 -3.01
C GLY A 75 7.95 -15.39 -1.60
N LYS A 76 8.79 -14.37 -1.34
CA LYS A 76 8.94 -13.76 -0.02
C LYS A 76 7.96 -12.60 0.15
N GLU A 77 7.25 -12.63 1.27
CA GLU A 77 6.38 -11.57 1.73
C GLU A 77 7.08 -10.77 2.85
N GLU A 78 6.92 -9.44 2.86
CA GLU A 78 7.51 -8.55 3.87
C GLU A 78 6.59 -7.37 4.21
N PHE A 79 6.56 -7.01 5.50
CA PHE A 79 6.03 -5.72 5.96
C PHE A 79 6.90 -4.56 5.46
N VAL A 80 6.27 -3.49 4.98
CA VAL A 80 6.95 -2.29 4.48
C VAL A 80 6.79 -1.13 5.47
N CYS A 81 5.54 -0.76 5.77
CA CYS A 81 5.20 0.31 6.71
C CYS A 81 3.71 0.28 7.09
N PRO A 82 3.27 1.01 8.12
CA PRO A 82 1.84 1.26 8.34
C PRO A 82 1.26 2.10 7.19
N GLY A 83 -0.01 1.91 6.84
CA GLY A 83 -0.66 2.72 5.82
C GLY A 83 -2.15 2.44 5.65
N ASN A 84 -2.89 3.47 5.23
CA ASN A 84 -4.33 3.46 4.99
C ASN A 84 -4.69 3.64 3.50
N SER A 85 -3.71 4.01 2.67
CA SER A 85 -3.80 3.92 1.21
C SER A 85 -2.45 3.49 0.65
N LEU A 86 -2.45 3.02 -0.60
CA LEU A 86 -1.25 2.58 -1.27
C LEU A 86 -1.35 2.84 -2.76
N GLU A 87 -0.32 3.47 -3.31
CA GLU A 87 -0.08 3.53 -4.75
C GLU A 87 1.39 3.37 -5.11
N VAL A 88 1.65 2.63 -6.18
CA VAL A 88 2.98 2.45 -6.76
C VAL A 88 3.17 3.46 -7.88
N ILE A 89 4.27 4.23 -7.85
CA ILE A 89 4.59 5.19 -8.93
C ILE A 89 5.20 4.44 -10.11
N HIS A 90 4.55 4.47 -11.28
CA HIS A 90 4.99 3.71 -12.47
C HIS A 90 5.91 4.48 -13.42
N GLU A 91 5.97 5.81 -13.30
CA GLU A 91 6.64 6.69 -14.25
C GLU A 91 7.32 7.87 -13.55
N GLY A 92 8.18 8.60 -14.27
CA GLY A 92 8.85 9.79 -13.75
C GLY A 92 10.00 9.52 -12.79
N GLU A 93 10.39 10.56 -12.06
CA GLU A 93 11.57 10.57 -11.17
C GLU A 93 11.45 9.58 -10.00
N TYR A 94 10.24 9.41 -9.48
CA TYR A 94 9.93 8.55 -8.34
C TYR A 94 9.44 7.16 -8.75
N LYS A 95 9.70 6.73 -10.00
CA LYS A 95 9.30 5.41 -10.49
C LYS A 95 9.79 4.29 -9.55
N GLY A 96 8.85 3.50 -9.05
CA GLY A 96 9.07 2.39 -8.13
C GLY A 96 8.87 2.75 -6.66
N ASP A 97 8.90 4.04 -6.32
CA ASP A 97 8.57 4.53 -4.98
C ASP A 97 7.05 4.45 -4.72
N LEU A 98 6.66 4.63 -3.47
CA LEU A 98 5.32 4.41 -2.95
C LEU A 98 4.70 5.73 -2.46
N MET A 99 3.41 5.90 -2.72
CA MET A 99 2.57 6.91 -2.07
C MET A 99 1.65 6.21 -1.07
N VAL A 100 1.76 6.61 0.20
CA VAL A 100 1.05 5.94 1.30
C VAL A 100 0.45 6.99 2.22
N ARG A 101 -0.87 6.95 2.42
CA ARG A 101 -1.52 7.77 3.45
C ARG A 101 -1.29 7.12 4.81
N GLN A 102 -0.72 7.87 5.75
CA GLN A 102 -0.37 7.38 7.07
C GLN A 102 -1.03 8.20 8.17
N HIS A 103 -1.67 7.50 9.12
CA HIS A 103 -2.10 8.08 10.38
C HIS A 103 -0.88 8.26 11.30
N ARG A 104 -0.56 9.52 11.61
CA ARG A 104 0.59 9.87 12.46
C ARG A 104 0.16 10.86 13.55
N TYR A 105 1.02 11.05 14.55
CA TYR A 105 0.76 11.92 15.70
C TYR A 105 1.71 13.12 15.73
N PHE A 106 1.19 14.29 16.08
CA PHE A 106 2.03 15.45 16.37
C PHE A 106 2.71 15.31 17.73
N LEU A 107 3.92 15.87 17.89
CA LEU A 107 4.64 15.90 19.17
C LEU A 107 3.83 16.56 20.31
N GLY A 108 2.96 17.53 19.98
CA GLY A 108 2.11 18.24 20.93
C GLY A 108 0.74 17.60 21.18
N GLY A 109 0.47 16.42 20.60
CA GLY A 109 -0.84 15.76 20.64
C GLY A 109 -1.71 16.07 19.42
N GLY A 110 -2.71 15.22 19.20
CA GLY A 110 -3.49 15.18 17.97
C GLY A 110 -2.87 14.24 16.93
N SER A 111 -3.66 13.88 15.93
CA SER A 111 -3.24 13.05 14.80
C SER A 111 -3.54 13.73 13.48
N PHE A 112 -2.93 13.20 12.42
CA PHE A 112 -3.12 13.64 11.06
C PHE A 112 -2.95 12.47 10.10
N ASP A 113 -3.64 12.54 8.97
CA ASP A 113 -3.61 11.54 7.91
C ASP A 113 -3.05 12.18 6.65
N TRP A 114 -1.73 12.20 6.52
CA TRP A 114 -1.05 12.82 5.38
C TRP A 114 -0.62 11.77 4.37
N LEU A 115 -0.48 12.20 3.13
CA LEU A 115 0.12 11.40 2.07
C LEU A 115 1.64 11.53 2.12
N TRP A 116 2.34 10.41 2.18
CA TRP A 116 3.80 10.34 2.26
C TRP A 116 4.39 9.69 1.02
N LEU A 117 5.54 10.19 0.61
CA LEU A 117 6.39 9.56 -0.39
C LEU A 117 7.43 8.69 0.31
N LEU A 118 7.46 7.41 -0.05
CA LEU A 118 8.33 6.40 0.56
C LEU A 118 9.10 5.64 -0.52
N ARG A 119 10.32 5.23 -0.20
CA ARG A 119 11.09 4.26 -0.98
C ARG A 119 10.39 2.89 -1.00
N PRO A 120 10.77 1.98 -1.91
CA PRO A 120 10.10 0.68 -2.05
C PRO A 120 10.26 -0.24 -0.82
N ASN A 121 11.20 0.09 0.08
CA ASN A 121 11.47 -0.59 1.35
C ASN A 121 10.78 0.11 2.55
N GLY A 122 9.99 1.16 2.33
CA GLY A 122 9.30 1.91 3.37
C GLY A 122 10.10 3.07 3.98
N GLU A 123 11.33 3.31 3.53
CA GLU A 123 12.12 4.46 3.97
C GLU A 123 11.47 5.78 3.50
N GLU A 124 11.33 6.73 4.40
CA GLU A 124 10.67 8.00 4.12
C GLU A 124 11.52 8.91 3.24
N ILE A 125 10.90 9.48 2.18
CA ILE A 125 11.47 10.60 1.42
C ILE A 125 10.91 11.92 1.95
N GLY A 126 9.60 11.99 2.18
CA GLY A 126 8.96 13.15 2.81
C GLY A 126 7.44 13.21 2.62
N PRO A 127 6.77 14.20 3.23
CA PRO A 127 5.33 14.39 3.08
C PRO A 127 5.01 15.01 1.71
N ILE A 128 3.89 14.62 1.12
CA ILE A 128 3.37 15.17 -0.14
C ILE A 128 2.26 16.19 0.15
N ALA A 129 1.24 15.78 0.89
CA ALA A 129 0.00 16.54 1.04
C ALA A 129 -0.70 16.23 2.36
N ALA A 130 -1.52 17.18 2.81
CA ALA A 130 -2.44 16.95 3.91
C ALA A 130 -3.65 16.13 3.43
N ASP A 131 -4.66 15.99 4.27
CA ASP A 131 -5.98 15.54 3.80
C ASP A 131 -6.74 16.78 3.32
N ASP A 132 -6.45 17.19 2.09
CA ASP A 132 -7.10 18.30 1.41
C ASP A 132 -7.84 17.79 0.17
N GLU A 133 -9.18 17.86 0.19
CA GLU A 133 -10.07 17.43 -0.90
C GLU A 133 -10.04 18.38 -2.13
N ASP A 134 -9.16 19.38 -2.12
CA ASP A 134 -9.08 20.38 -3.18
C ASP A 134 -8.50 19.77 -4.47
N ASP A 135 -9.23 19.93 -5.58
CA ASP A 135 -8.89 19.34 -6.89
C ASP A 135 -7.60 19.90 -7.51
N ASP A 136 -7.11 21.02 -6.99
CA ASP A 136 -5.81 21.63 -7.32
C ASP A 136 -4.84 21.63 -6.12
N GLY A 137 -5.14 20.84 -5.08
CA GLY A 137 -4.31 20.65 -3.91
C GLY A 137 -2.96 19.98 -4.23
N PRO A 138 -2.05 19.94 -3.24
CA PRO A 138 -0.72 19.37 -3.38
C PRO A 138 -0.74 17.90 -3.84
N GLU A 139 -1.69 17.09 -3.38
CA GLU A 139 -1.85 15.71 -3.84
C GLU A 139 -2.19 15.65 -5.33
N SER A 140 -3.22 16.38 -5.76
CA SER A 140 -3.63 16.41 -7.17
C SER A 140 -2.51 16.91 -8.08
N SER A 141 -1.79 17.95 -7.64
CA SER A 141 -0.62 18.47 -8.36
C SER A 141 0.50 17.43 -8.48
N PHE A 142 0.82 16.72 -7.40
CA PHE A 142 1.81 15.65 -7.43
C PHE A 142 1.39 14.51 -8.38
N ARG A 143 0.13 14.08 -8.31
CA ARG A 143 -0.43 13.04 -9.19
C ARG A 143 -0.38 13.45 -10.65
N LYS A 144 -0.74 14.68 -10.99
CA LYS A 144 -0.66 15.22 -12.37
C LYS A 144 0.78 15.15 -12.92
N MET A 145 1.79 15.34 -12.07
CA MET A 145 3.21 15.33 -12.48
C MET A 145 3.80 13.92 -12.59
N TYR A 146 3.48 13.03 -11.65
CA TYR A 146 4.18 11.74 -11.50
C TYR A 146 3.29 10.51 -11.71
N MET A 147 1.99 10.70 -11.86
CA MET A 147 0.99 9.64 -12.10
C MET A 147 -0.11 10.09 -13.10
N PRO A 148 0.24 10.56 -14.31
CA PRO A 148 -0.74 11.16 -15.22
C PRO A 148 -1.82 10.17 -15.70
N ASN A 149 -1.53 8.86 -15.69
CA ASN A 149 -2.43 7.81 -16.17
C ASN A 149 -3.31 7.18 -15.06
N SER A 150 -3.18 7.58 -13.79
CA SER A 150 -4.05 7.09 -12.71
C SER A 150 -5.35 7.89 -12.54
N LEU A 151 -5.44 9.07 -13.17
CA LEU A 151 -6.62 9.95 -13.13
C LEU A 151 -7.79 9.46 -14.00
N THR A 152 -7.66 8.33 -14.70
CA THR A 152 -8.66 7.84 -15.67
C THR A 152 -9.73 6.89 -15.12
N HIS A 153 -9.78 6.62 -13.81
CA HIS A 153 -10.89 5.84 -13.23
C HIS A 153 -11.48 6.51 -11.98
N ARG A 154 -12.39 7.45 -12.19
CA ARG A 154 -13.53 7.67 -11.30
C ARG A 154 -14.79 7.34 -12.10
N GLU A 155 -15.34 6.14 -11.90
CA GLU A 155 -16.72 5.81 -12.25
C GLU A 155 -17.62 6.03 -11.04
#